data_AF-A0A895YEA1-F1
#
_entry.id   AF-A0A895YEA1-F1
#
_cell.length_a   1.000
_cell.length_b   1.000
_cell.length_c   1.000
_cell.angle_alpha   90.00
_cell.angle_beta   90.00
_cell.angle_gamma   90.00
#
_symmetry.space_group_name_H-M   'P 1'
#
loop_
_entity.id
_entity.type
_entity.pdbx_description
1 polymer ?
#
loop_
_entity_poly.entity_id
_entity_poly.type
_entity_poly.pdbx_seq_one_letter_code
_entity_poly.pdbx_strand_id
1 'polypeptide(L)'
;MSHSGDLFALGEGVSTEASFETVVRGYHKRQVDRYVAQVEAEIATLDSEREQALAQIQALAGQVEQLRAELAQLRPRVGTPDRVSFRHLGPYVEQLLSVAERQAEEIRSEAAQEINDRRAELDRLLREAREKTGQAHRDFETALAARRAEEERVDAQRRAELAAEIAQARREIKQQRADAAEELANAQREAQRITDEASAHAAHVTADADAYSHTTRSEADEYAATTKSDAEAHSARLVADAEHAAQRITDEATARGAEVTAEADAYSQDTRRSADEYSQATRAGADEYAATTKADADDRAAATVATADEYSQTTREEADSYAEATRTDGESYAARLVADARSEAQQITDEAAARAAEVTAEADAYSQATRSDGEARAAAVTEQATEAAAAGRAAAEREADAIRSAARNDADQLRGDAQRYAAQLREQAEQQASAAAQRAASAEHEAEEFAAQVAEHRTELAEAKRRLTELIARRQEESYEVERAQRELSELSDQLEEERRAHHSRTTAADGQLTSGGDEEESGAAAKLR
;
A
#
# COMPACT_ATOMS: atom_id res chain seq x y z
N MET A 1 -0.32 -35.32 79.23
CA MET A 1 -0.91 -33.98 79.05
C MET A 1 0.11 -33.17 78.27
N SER A 2 0.04 -33.22 76.94
CA SER A 2 -0.67 -32.24 76.10
C SER A 2 0.02 -30.88 76.10
N HIS A 3 1.01 -30.71 75.24
CA HIS A 3 1.36 -29.43 74.65
C HIS A 3 1.74 -29.64 73.18
N SER A 4 0.72 -30.02 72.40
CA SER A 4 0.62 -29.72 70.98
C SER A 4 0.13 -28.28 70.88
N GLY A 5 1.04 -27.33 70.65
CA GLY A 5 0.73 -25.92 70.52
C GLY A 5 2.02 -25.10 70.50
N ASP A 6 2.12 -24.22 69.50
CA ASP A 6 3.15 -23.17 69.32
C ASP A 6 4.55 -23.60 68.87
N LEU A 7 4.67 -23.88 67.56
CA LEU A 7 5.92 -23.68 66.81
C LEU A 7 5.72 -22.92 65.47
N PHE A 8 4.54 -22.35 65.24
CA PHE A 8 4.24 -21.45 64.11
C PHE A 8 3.94 -20.05 64.64
N ALA A 9 4.92 -19.40 65.26
CA ALA A 9 4.77 -18.02 65.70
C ALA A 9 6.12 -17.29 65.74
N LEU A 10 6.79 -17.17 64.59
CA LEU A 10 7.85 -16.17 64.38
C LEU A 10 7.80 -15.70 62.92
N GLY A 11 7.56 -14.40 62.71
CA GLY A 11 7.77 -13.73 61.42
C GLY A 11 6.55 -13.06 60.82
N GLU A 12 6.15 -11.94 61.42
CA GLU A 12 5.21 -10.97 60.85
C GLU A 12 5.72 -10.48 59.48
N GLY A 13 4.92 -10.66 58.42
CA GLY A 13 5.04 -9.85 57.19
C GLY A 13 5.45 -10.52 55.87
N VAL A 14 5.06 -11.77 55.57
CA VAL A 14 4.92 -12.21 54.17
C VAL A 14 3.72 -13.14 54.05
N SER A 15 2.78 -12.80 53.18
CA SER A 15 1.61 -13.61 52.83
C SER A 15 2.06 -14.99 52.32
N THR A 16 1.83 -16.06 53.09
CA THR A 16 2.14 -17.45 52.71
C THR A 16 1.13 -18.08 51.76
N GLU A 17 0.36 -17.27 51.02
CA GLU A 17 -0.42 -17.75 49.88
C GLU A 17 0.25 -17.21 48.61
N ALA A 18 0.92 -18.09 47.87
CA ALA A 18 1.47 -17.77 46.57
C ALA A 18 0.32 -17.43 45.61
N SER A 19 0.13 -16.13 45.34
CA SER A 19 -0.87 -15.67 44.37
C SER A 19 -0.34 -15.84 42.96
N PHE A 20 -0.96 -16.71 42.16
CA PHE A 20 -0.62 -16.93 40.76
C PHE A 20 -1.48 -16.06 39.85
N GLU A 21 -0.91 -15.54 38.76
CA GLU A 21 -1.67 -14.79 37.77
C GLU A 21 -2.62 -15.72 36.99
N THR A 22 -3.90 -15.35 36.91
CA THR A 22 -4.94 -16.10 36.18
C THR A 22 -5.10 -15.56 34.76
N VAL A 23 -5.04 -16.45 33.77
CA VAL A 23 -5.38 -16.20 32.37
C VAL A 23 -6.82 -16.67 32.12
N VAL A 24 -7.43 -16.29 31.00
CA VAL A 24 -8.83 -16.60 30.59
C VAL A 24 -9.22 -18.08 30.79
N ARG A 25 -8.25 -19.00 30.83
CA ARG A 25 -8.42 -20.37 31.33
C ARG A 25 -7.28 -20.78 32.28
N GLY A 26 -7.43 -20.51 33.57
CA GLY A 26 -6.58 -21.05 34.63
C GLY A 26 -5.30 -20.26 34.91
N TYR A 27 -4.34 -20.87 35.62
CA TYR A 27 -3.10 -20.20 36.05
C TYR A 27 -2.02 -20.19 34.97
N HIS A 28 -1.12 -19.20 35.03
CA HIS A 28 0.01 -19.13 34.13
C HIS A 28 1.02 -20.28 34.38
N LYS A 29 0.98 -21.31 33.52
CA LYS A 29 1.74 -22.57 33.68
C LYS A 29 3.22 -22.37 34.01
N ARG A 30 3.93 -21.45 33.33
CA ARG A 30 5.37 -21.21 33.59
C ARG A 30 5.65 -20.61 34.97
N GLN A 31 4.69 -19.91 35.57
CA GLN A 31 4.84 -19.33 36.91
C GLN A 31 4.67 -20.42 37.97
N VAL A 32 3.68 -21.31 37.78
CA VAL A 32 3.44 -22.47 38.63
C VAL A 32 4.62 -23.45 38.56
N ASP A 33 5.09 -23.79 37.36
CA ASP A 33 6.21 -24.73 37.17
C ASP A 33 7.49 -24.22 37.87
N ARG A 34 7.76 -22.91 37.82
CA ARG A 34 8.91 -22.30 38.51
C ARG A 34 8.75 -22.36 40.04
N TYR A 35 7.54 -22.09 40.55
CA TYR A 35 7.27 -22.16 41.98
C TYR A 35 7.38 -23.59 42.50
N VAL A 36 6.86 -24.58 41.78
CA VAL A 36 6.99 -26.00 42.13
C VAL A 36 8.47 -26.40 42.16
N ALA A 37 9.25 -26.04 41.13
CA ALA A 37 10.69 -26.34 41.10
C ALA A 37 11.46 -25.67 42.27
N GLN A 38 11.05 -24.47 42.68
CA GLN A 38 11.63 -23.79 43.83
C GLN A 38 11.30 -24.50 45.15
N VAL A 39 10.05 -24.90 45.35
CA VAL A 39 9.63 -25.64 46.55
C VAL A 39 10.28 -27.02 46.62
N GLU A 40 10.42 -27.71 45.49
CA GLU A 40 11.14 -29.00 45.41
C GLU A 40 12.61 -28.85 45.80
N ALA A 41 13.28 -27.76 45.36
CA ALA A 41 14.65 -27.47 45.76
C ALA A 41 14.77 -27.15 47.26
N GLU A 42 13.82 -26.41 47.81
CA GLU A 42 13.78 -26.07 49.24
C GLU A 42 13.54 -27.31 50.12
N ILE A 43 12.67 -28.22 49.69
CA ILE A 43 12.47 -29.52 50.36
C ILE A 43 13.76 -30.35 50.34
N ALA A 44 14.46 -30.40 49.20
CA ALA A 44 15.72 -31.14 49.10
C ALA A 44 16.81 -30.56 50.03
N THR A 45 16.89 -29.23 50.15
CA THR A 45 17.82 -28.60 51.10
C THR A 45 17.45 -28.93 52.54
N LEU A 46 16.17 -28.83 52.90
CA LEU A 46 15.71 -29.14 54.27
C LEU A 46 15.93 -30.61 54.65
N ASP A 47 15.79 -31.54 53.72
CA ASP A 47 16.06 -32.96 53.99
C ASP A 47 17.56 -33.20 54.20
N SER A 48 18.42 -32.52 53.43
CA SER A 48 19.88 -32.58 53.64
C SER A 48 20.31 -32.00 55.00
N GLU A 49 19.67 -30.92 55.44
CA GLU A 49 19.93 -30.33 56.76
C GLU A 49 19.45 -31.26 57.89
N ARG A 50 18.30 -31.92 57.70
CA ARG A 50 17.79 -32.92 58.63
C ARG A 50 18.74 -34.12 58.76
N GLU A 51 19.27 -34.62 57.65
CA GLU A 51 20.26 -35.70 57.66
C GLU A 51 21.54 -35.31 58.41
N GLN A 52 22.05 -34.09 58.18
CA GLN A 52 23.22 -33.57 58.89
C GLN A 52 22.97 -33.44 60.40
N ALA A 53 21.78 -32.97 60.81
CA ALA A 53 21.41 -32.87 62.22
C ALA A 53 21.35 -34.26 62.89
N LEU A 54 20.81 -35.28 62.20
CA LEU A 54 20.79 -36.65 62.70
C LEU A 54 22.20 -37.23 62.86
N ALA A 55 23.10 -36.97 61.91
CA ALA A 55 24.49 -37.39 62.00
C ALA A 55 25.24 -36.74 63.19
N GLN A 56 24.99 -35.46 63.46
CA GLN A 56 25.55 -34.77 64.63
C GLN A 56 25.07 -35.36 65.95
N ILE A 57 23.78 -35.71 66.05
CA ILE A 57 23.21 -36.36 67.24
C ILE A 57 23.89 -37.72 67.49
N GLN A 58 24.13 -38.51 66.43
CA GLN A 58 24.81 -39.81 66.56
C GLN A 58 26.28 -39.65 66.99
N ALA A 59 26.99 -38.64 66.47
CA ALA A 59 28.36 -38.35 66.85
C ALA A 59 28.48 -37.95 68.34
N LEU A 60 27.57 -37.09 68.83
CA LEU A 60 27.53 -36.73 70.25
C LEU A 60 27.22 -37.94 71.14
N ALA A 61 26.31 -38.82 70.72
CA ALA A 61 26.02 -40.04 71.47
C ALA A 61 27.26 -40.95 71.61
N GLY A 62 28.09 -41.05 70.57
CA GLY A 62 29.37 -41.78 70.62
C GLY A 62 30.38 -41.19 71.61
N GLN A 63 30.50 -39.86 71.66
CA GLN A 63 31.40 -39.17 72.59
C GLN A 63 31.01 -39.39 74.06
N VAL A 64 29.70 -39.43 74.35
CA VAL A 64 29.20 -39.71 75.72
C VAL A 64 29.57 -41.12 76.18
N GLU A 65 29.48 -42.12 75.30
CA GLU A 65 29.88 -43.50 75.63
C GLU A 65 31.40 -43.65 75.80
N GLN A 66 32.20 -42.94 75.01
CA GLN A 66 33.66 -42.93 75.16
C GLN A 66 34.11 -42.31 76.48
N LEU A 67 33.53 -41.18 76.88
CA LEU A 67 33.79 -40.55 78.18
C LEU A 67 33.37 -41.43 79.36
N ARG A 68 32.28 -42.20 79.23
CA ARG A 68 31.87 -43.19 80.24
C ARG A 68 32.89 -44.33 80.37
N ALA A 69 33.50 -44.78 79.27
CA ALA A 69 34.53 -45.82 79.28
C ALA A 69 35.85 -45.34 79.91
N GLU A 70 36.28 -44.11 79.64
CA GLU A 70 37.49 -43.53 80.21
C GLU A 70 37.40 -43.35 81.73
N LEU A 71 36.23 -42.93 82.24
CA LEU A 71 36.00 -42.84 83.69
C LEU A 71 35.99 -44.19 84.40
N ALA A 72 35.62 -45.28 83.71
CA ALA A 72 35.68 -46.63 84.26
C ALA A 72 37.12 -47.17 84.39
N GLN A 73 38.03 -46.76 83.50
CA GLN A 73 39.42 -47.22 83.47
C GLN A 73 40.33 -46.56 84.52
N LEU A 74 40.03 -45.33 84.94
CA LEU A 74 40.88 -44.58 85.88
C LEU A 74 40.67 -44.95 87.37
N ARG A 75 39.73 -45.85 87.67
CA ARG A 75 39.30 -46.12 89.05
C ARG A 75 40.24 -47.01 89.93
N PRO A 76 41.14 -47.88 89.42
CA PRO A 76 41.91 -48.79 90.30
C PRO A 76 43.45 -48.59 90.29
N ARG A 77 43.97 -47.36 90.45
CA ARG A 77 45.44 -47.09 90.40
C ARG A 77 46.05 -46.24 91.52
N VAL A 78 45.53 -46.34 92.75
CA VAL A 78 46.22 -45.79 93.93
C VAL A 78 46.51 -46.91 94.93
N GLY A 79 47.72 -47.46 94.87
CA GLY A 79 48.31 -48.35 95.87
C GLY A 79 49.81 -48.03 96.00
N THR A 80 50.23 -47.58 97.17
CA THR A 80 51.62 -47.20 97.51
C THR A 80 52.43 -48.41 97.99
N PRO A 81 53.68 -48.63 97.53
CA PRO A 81 54.54 -49.69 98.07
C PRO A 81 55.52 -49.19 99.15
N ASP A 82 55.85 -50.14 100.03
CA ASP A 82 56.63 -50.06 101.27
C ASP A 82 58.14 -50.26 101.00
N ARG A 83 59.04 -49.57 101.73
CA ARG A 83 60.51 -49.69 101.57
C ARG A 83 61.14 -50.52 102.70
N VAL A 84 61.86 -51.59 102.33
CA VAL A 84 62.60 -52.47 103.26
C VAL A 84 64.03 -51.97 103.49
N SER A 85 64.49 -51.98 104.74
CA SER A 85 65.82 -51.54 105.21
C SER A 85 66.76 -52.72 105.47
N PHE A 86 68.00 -52.65 104.96
CA PHE A 86 69.06 -53.65 105.17
C PHE A 86 69.92 -53.32 106.41
N ARG A 87 69.66 -53.98 107.54
CA ARG A 87 70.62 -54.11 108.65
C ARG A 87 71.45 -55.38 108.41
N HIS A 88 72.77 -55.31 108.60
CA HIS A 88 73.77 -56.40 108.56
C HIS A 88 74.74 -56.46 107.37
N LEU A 89 75.42 -55.37 107.00
CA LEU A 89 76.68 -55.48 106.25
C LEU A 89 77.76 -54.57 106.88
N GLY A 90 78.93 -55.14 107.22
CA GLY A 90 80.01 -54.50 107.97
C GLY A 90 80.91 -53.54 107.15
N PRO A 91 81.97 -52.98 107.76
CA PRO A 91 82.66 -51.75 107.30
C PRO A 91 83.26 -51.79 105.89
N TYR A 92 83.53 -52.97 105.32
CA TYR A 92 84.00 -53.11 103.93
C TYR A 92 82.88 -52.91 102.90
N VAL A 93 81.65 -53.25 103.25
CA VAL A 93 80.47 -53.02 102.40
C VAL A 93 80.06 -51.55 102.47
N GLU A 94 80.31 -50.86 103.58
CA GLU A 94 80.07 -49.41 103.68
C GLU A 94 80.98 -48.63 102.72
N GLN A 95 82.24 -49.05 102.55
CA GLN A 95 83.14 -48.46 101.54
C GLN A 95 82.73 -48.84 100.10
N LEU A 96 82.31 -50.08 99.85
CA LEU A 96 81.83 -50.50 98.52
C LEU A 96 80.51 -49.80 98.16
N LEU A 97 79.59 -49.65 99.11
CA LEU A 97 78.35 -48.88 98.98
C LEU A 97 78.65 -47.39 98.82
N SER A 98 79.64 -46.82 99.51
CA SER A 98 80.02 -45.42 99.33
C SER A 98 80.61 -45.14 97.94
N VAL A 99 81.45 -46.03 97.43
CA VAL A 99 82.00 -45.94 96.06
C VAL A 99 80.89 -46.17 95.03
N ALA A 100 80.00 -47.14 95.25
CA ALA A 100 78.85 -47.40 94.40
C ALA A 100 77.81 -46.27 94.45
N GLU A 101 77.58 -45.63 95.59
CA GLU A 101 76.72 -44.46 95.75
C GLU A 101 77.30 -43.26 95.00
N ARG A 102 78.61 -43.05 95.05
CA ARG A 102 79.29 -41.98 94.30
C ARG A 102 79.23 -42.22 92.79
N GLN A 103 79.51 -43.45 92.33
CA GLN A 103 79.35 -43.82 90.91
C GLN A 103 77.90 -43.75 90.46
N ALA A 104 76.96 -44.18 91.29
CA ALA A 104 75.54 -44.07 90.98
C ALA A 104 75.08 -42.61 90.96
N GLU A 105 75.65 -41.73 91.78
CA GLU A 105 75.40 -40.29 91.74
C GLU A 105 76.02 -39.63 90.51
N GLU A 106 77.21 -40.05 90.09
CA GLU A 106 77.86 -39.59 88.86
C GLU A 106 77.05 -39.99 87.62
N ILE A 107 76.66 -41.27 87.50
CA ILE A 107 75.77 -41.76 86.43
C ILE A 107 74.42 -41.03 86.46
N ARG A 108 73.84 -40.81 87.65
CA ARG A 108 72.58 -40.04 87.78
C ARG A 108 72.76 -38.60 87.34
N SER A 109 73.88 -37.96 87.69
CA SER A 109 74.19 -36.58 87.32
C SER A 109 74.41 -36.46 85.81
N GLU A 110 75.20 -37.35 85.22
CA GLU A 110 75.45 -37.40 83.77
C GLU A 110 74.16 -37.68 83.00
N ALA A 111 73.37 -38.68 83.42
CA ALA A 111 72.07 -38.96 82.80
C ALA A 111 71.09 -37.79 82.96
N ALA A 112 71.09 -37.09 84.09
CA ALA A 112 70.28 -35.89 84.29
C ALA A 112 70.74 -34.74 83.38
N GLN A 113 72.05 -34.56 83.20
CA GLN A 113 72.62 -33.58 82.26
C GLN A 113 72.23 -33.93 80.82
N GLU A 114 72.44 -35.17 80.38
CA GLU A 114 72.08 -35.61 79.03
C GLU A 114 70.56 -35.48 78.75
N ILE A 115 69.71 -35.80 79.72
CA ILE A 115 68.26 -35.59 79.61
C ILE A 115 67.94 -34.10 79.50
N ASN A 116 68.60 -33.24 80.27
CA ASN A 116 68.39 -31.80 80.21
C ASN A 116 68.87 -31.21 78.87
N ASP A 117 70.01 -31.67 78.35
CA ASP A 117 70.56 -31.23 77.05
C ASP A 117 69.65 -31.68 75.90
N ARG A 118 69.20 -32.94 75.90
CA ARG A 118 68.21 -33.44 74.92
C ARG A 118 66.88 -32.71 75.01
N ARG A 119 66.40 -32.38 76.22
CA ARG A 119 65.20 -31.56 76.41
C ARG A 119 65.39 -30.15 75.86
N ALA A 120 66.54 -29.53 76.11
CA ALA A 120 66.86 -28.20 75.58
C ALA A 120 66.96 -28.19 74.04
N GLU A 121 67.52 -29.25 73.45
CA GLU A 121 67.56 -29.45 72.00
C GLU A 121 66.16 -29.67 71.41
N LEU A 122 65.34 -30.52 72.03
CA LEU A 122 63.94 -30.72 71.63
C LEU A 122 63.14 -29.42 71.74
N ASP A 123 63.30 -28.65 72.81
CA ASP A 123 62.64 -27.35 72.98
C ASP A 123 63.11 -26.33 71.94
N ARG A 124 64.37 -26.40 71.51
CA ARG A 124 64.87 -25.59 70.40
C ARG A 124 64.24 -26.01 69.07
N LEU A 125 64.26 -27.30 68.75
CA LEU A 125 63.65 -27.83 67.52
C LEU A 125 62.14 -27.56 67.47
N LEU A 126 61.43 -27.69 68.58
CA LEU A 126 60.01 -27.36 68.68
C LEU A 126 59.75 -25.86 68.48
N ARG A 127 60.61 -24.98 69.00
CA ARG A 127 60.52 -23.53 68.73
C ARG A 127 60.77 -23.22 67.26
N GLU A 128 61.84 -23.76 66.68
CA GLU A 128 62.17 -23.56 65.26
C GLU A 128 61.06 -24.13 64.35
N ALA A 129 60.49 -25.28 64.67
CA ALA A 129 59.35 -25.85 63.94
C ALA A 129 58.12 -24.96 64.04
N ARG A 130 57.77 -24.46 65.24
CA ARG A 130 56.64 -23.54 65.44
C ARG A 130 56.82 -22.21 64.71
N GLU A 131 58.04 -21.69 64.68
CA GLU A 131 58.36 -20.47 63.93
C GLU A 131 58.21 -20.69 62.43
N LYS A 132 58.73 -21.81 61.91
CA LYS A 132 58.56 -22.18 60.49
C LYS A 132 57.11 -22.40 60.11
N THR A 133 56.30 -23.09 60.93
CA THR A 133 54.86 -23.24 60.66
C THR A 133 54.14 -21.90 60.73
N GLY A 134 54.48 -21.05 61.70
CA GLY A 134 53.92 -19.70 61.80
C GLY A 134 54.29 -18.81 60.61
N GLN A 135 55.50 -18.93 60.08
CA GLN A 135 55.93 -18.27 58.84
C GLN A 135 55.15 -18.81 57.63
N ALA A 136 55.11 -20.13 57.44
CA ALA A 136 54.38 -20.76 56.34
C ALA A 136 52.88 -20.41 56.34
N HIS A 137 52.25 -20.32 57.52
CA HIS A 137 50.86 -19.88 57.65
C HIS A 137 50.67 -18.42 57.20
N ARG A 138 51.54 -17.49 57.64
CA ARG A 138 51.48 -16.08 57.22
C ARG A 138 51.73 -15.91 55.73
N ASP A 139 52.67 -16.65 55.18
CA ASP A 139 52.98 -16.63 53.74
C ASP A 139 51.80 -17.16 52.93
N PHE A 140 51.17 -18.24 53.38
CA PHE A 140 49.96 -18.80 52.76
C PHE A 140 48.77 -17.83 52.84
N GLU A 141 48.52 -17.22 54.00
CA GLU A 141 47.46 -16.21 54.17
C GLU A 141 47.68 -15.01 53.26
N THR A 142 48.93 -14.54 53.13
CA THR A 142 49.31 -13.45 52.25
C THR A 142 49.10 -13.83 50.78
N ALA A 143 49.53 -15.02 50.37
CA ALA A 143 49.35 -15.53 49.02
C ALA A 143 47.86 -15.71 48.68
N LEU A 144 47.05 -16.19 49.62
CA LEU A 144 45.61 -16.34 49.45
C LEU A 144 44.91 -14.98 49.34
N ALA A 145 45.27 -14.02 50.19
CA ALA A 145 44.74 -12.66 50.12
C ALA A 145 45.12 -11.97 48.79
N ALA A 146 46.36 -12.14 48.34
CA ALA A 146 46.81 -11.63 47.04
C ALA A 146 46.03 -12.26 45.88
N ARG A 147 45.82 -13.58 45.91
CA ARG A 147 45.06 -14.29 44.88
C ARG A 147 43.59 -13.86 44.84
N ARG A 148 42.94 -13.70 45.99
CA ARG A 148 41.56 -13.17 46.08
C ARG A 148 41.46 -11.75 45.55
N ALA A 149 42.39 -10.88 45.93
CA ALA A 149 42.41 -9.51 45.44
C ALA A 149 42.61 -9.43 43.91
N GLU A 150 43.40 -10.34 43.34
CA GLU A 150 43.59 -10.41 41.88
C GLU A 150 42.34 -10.94 41.17
N GLU A 151 41.71 -11.99 41.70
CA GLU A 151 40.45 -12.52 41.17
C GLU A 151 39.33 -11.46 41.21
N GLU A 152 39.18 -10.74 42.32
CA GLU A 152 38.25 -9.62 42.45
C GLU A 152 38.55 -8.50 41.44
N ARG A 153 39.83 -8.22 41.16
CA ARG A 153 40.21 -7.22 40.15
C ARG A 153 39.84 -7.68 38.74
N VAL A 154 40.13 -8.92 38.39
CA VAL A 154 39.79 -9.49 37.07
C VAL A 154 38.28 -9.53 36.88
N ASP A 155 37.53 -9.94 37.90
CA ASP A 155 36.06 -9.93 37.86
C ASP A 155 35.49 -8.52 37.76
N ALA A 156 36.05 -7.56 38.50
CA ALA A 156 35.64 -6.16 38.43
C ALA A 156 35.95 -5.55 37.06
N GLN A 157 37.11 -5.85 36.48
CA GLN A 157 37.48 -5.43 35.12
C GLN A 157 36.53 -6.02 34.08
N ARG A 158 36.28 -7.33 34.12
CA ARG A 158 35.36 -7.99 33.19
C ARG A 158 33.93 -7.44 33.30
N ARG A 159 33.46 -7.15 34.51
CA ARG A 159 32.16 -6.50 34.73
C ARG A 159 32.13 -5.08 34.17
N ALA A 160 33.22 -4.32 34.32
CA ALA A 160 33.33 -2.97 33.79
C ALA A 160 33.34 -2.95 32.25
N GLU A 161 34.08 -3.88 31.62
CA GLU A 161 34.12 -4.07 30.16
C GLU A 161 32.74 -4.43 29.62
N LEU A 162 32.08 -5.44 30.18
CA LEU A 162 30.73 -5.82 29.78
C LEU A 162 29.71 -4.69 29.98
N ALA A 163 29.82 -3.93 31.09
CA ALA A 163 28.96 -2.78 31.33
C ALA A 163 29.20 -1.66 30.28
N ALA A 164 30.44 -1.44 29.87
CA ALA A 164 30.79 -0.47 28.83
C ALA A 164 30.26 -0.90 27.46
N GLU A 165 30.38 -2.18 27.09
CA GLU A 165 29.82 -2.74 25.86
C GLU A 165 28.29 -2.63 25.83
N ILE A 166 27.61 -3.01 26.91
CA ILE A 166 26.14 -2.87 27.02
C ILE A 166 25.74 -1.39 26.91
N ALA A 167 26.49 -0.48 27.53
CA ALA A 167 26.22 0.95 27.43
C ALA A 167 26.42 1.47 26.00
N GLN A 168 27.43 0.98 25.28
CA GLN A 168 27.65 1.31 23.87
C GLN A 168 26.53 0.75 22.99
N ALA A 169 26.20 -0.54 23.09
CA ALA A 169 25.11 -1.15 22.34
C ALA A 169 23.77 -0.43 22.58
N ARG A 170 23.50 0.00 23.81
CA ARG A 170 22.31 0.80 24.13
C ARG A 170 22.33 2.18 23.46
N ARG A 171 23.48 2.85 23.37
CA ARG A 171 23.62 4.12 22.66
C ARG A 171 23.38 3.94 21.16
N GLU A 172 23.97 2.91 20.56
CA GLU A 172 23.79 2.59 19.14
C GLU A 172 22.34 2.26 18.82
N ILE A 173 21.67 1.42 19.61
CA ILE A 173 20.24 1.12 19.44
C ILE A 173 19.39 2.39 19.59
N LYS A 174 19.72 3.26 20.56
CA LYS A 174 18.98 4.52 20.75
C LYS A 174 19.15 5.43 19.55
N GLN A 175 20.36 5.53 19.00
CA GLN A 175 20.65 6.34 17.82
C GLN A 175 19.95 5.78 16.58
N GLN A 176 20.06 4.48 16.31
CA GLN A 176 19.34 3.82 15.22
C GLN A 176 17.82 4.01 15.32
N ARG A 177 17.26 3.98 16.53
CA ARG A 177 15.83 4.27 16.74
C ARG A 177 15.48 5.72 16.49
N ALA A 178 16.36 6.66 16.84
CA ALA A 178 16.16 8.09 16.56
C ALA A 178 16.21 8.35 15.05
N ASP A 179 17.23 7.81 14.37
CA ASP A 179 17.41 7.94 12.92
C ASP A 179 16.22 7.32 12.17
N ALA A 180 15.78 6.12 12.58
CA ALA A 180 14.60 5.47 11.99
C ALA A 180 13.30 6.24 12.26
N ALA A 181 13.17 6.88 13.42
CA ALA A 181 12.00 7.70 13.75
C ALA A 181 11.99 9.01 12.93
N GLU A 182 13.15 9.62 12.71
CA GLU A 182 13.29 10.81 11.87
C GLU A 182 12.97 10.47 10.40
N GLU A 183 13.51 9.37 9.88
CA GLU A 183 13.25 8.92 8.51
C GLU A 183 11.76 8.58 8.31
N LEU A 184 11.12 7.93 9.29
CA LEU A 184 9.68 7.68 9.26
C LEU A 184 8.88 8.99 9.26
N ALA A 185 9.27 9.98 10.08
CA ALA A 185 8.62 11.28 10.11
C ALA A 185 8.80 12.05 8.79
N ASN A 186 9.98 11.95 8.16
CA ASN A 186 10.24 12.51 6.84
C ASN A 186 9.37 11.86 5.77
N ALA A 187 9.33 10.51 5.74
CA ALA A 187 8.50 9.75 4.81
C ALA A 187 7.01 10.07 4.98
N GLN A 188 6.52 10.22 6.21
CA GLN A 188 5.15 10.61 6.50
C GLN A 188 4.84 12.04 6.02
N ARG A 189 5.74 13.00 6.24
CA ARG A 189 5.59 14.37 5.73
C ARG A 189 5.55 14.41 4.21
N GLU A 190 6.43 13.65 3.56
CA GLU A 190 6.50 13.58 2.11
C GLU A 190 5.26 12.90 1.51
N ALA A 191 4.80 11.79 2.11
CA ALA A 191 3.56 11.14 1.70
C ALA A 191 2.35 12.07 1.85
N GLN A 192 2.30 12.86 2.94
CA GLN A 192 1.26 13.87 3.14
C GLN A 192 1.34 14.97 2.08
N ARG A 193 2.54 15.49 1.81
CA ARG A 193 2.76 16.51 0.77
C ARG A 193 2.29 16.03 -0.61
N ILE A 194 2.64 14.81 -1.00
CA ILE A 194 2.21 14.21 -2.26
C ILE A 194 0.68 14.05 -2.29
N THR A 195 0.06 13.66 -1.17
CA THR A 195 -1.40 13.51 -1.07
C THR A 195 -2.11 14.86 -1.19
N ASP A 196 -1.59 15.90 -0.53
CA ASP A 196 -2.13 17.25 -0.59
C ASP A 196 -1.96 17.84 -2.01
N GLU A 197 -0.81 17.65 -2.64
CA GLU A 197 -0.55 18.07 -4.02
C GLU A 197 -1.44 17.35 -5.02
N ALA A 198 -1.61 16.03 -4.89
CA ALA A 198 -2.50 15.25 -5.73
C ALA A 198 -3.97 15.69 -5.56
N SER A 199 -4.38 15.97 -4.32
CA SER A 199 -5.74 16.45 -4.03
C SER A 199 -5.98 17.85 -4.59
N ALA A 200 -5.01 18.76 -4.45
CA ALA A 200 -5.08 20.10 -5.03
C ALA A 200 -5.12 20.06 -6.56
N HIS A 201 -4.30 19.21 -7.19
CA HIS A 201 -4.30 19.03 -8.63
C HIS A 201 -5.63 18.46 -9.14
N ALA A 202 -6.18 17.44 -8.46
CA ALA A 202 -7.50 16.89 -8.79
C ALA A 202 -8.60 17.95 -8.69
N ALA A 203 -8.60 18.75 -7.61
CA ALA A 203 -9.55 19.84 -7.44
C ALA A 203 -9.43 20.91 -8.53
N HIS A 204 -8.20 21.24 -8.94
CA HIS A 204 -7.95 22.19 -10.03
C HIS A 204 -8.49 21.65 -11.38
N VAL A 205 -8.20 20.40 -11.72
CA VAL A 205 -8.69 19.78 -12.95
C VAL A 205 -10.22 19.72 -12.98
N THR A 206 -10.87 19.40 -11.85
CA THR A 206 -12.33 19.43 -11.74
C THR A 206 -12.87 20.86 -11.93
N ALA A 207 -12.27 21.86 -11.29
CA ALA A 207 -12.68 23.25 -11.43
C ALA A 207 -12.52 23.76 -12.88
N ASP A 208 -11.42 23.43 -13.55
CA ASP A 208 -11.20 23.77 -14.96
C ASP A 208 -12.22 23.10 -15.88
N ALA A 209 -12.52 21.82 -15.65
CA ALA A 209 -13.52 21.08 -16.42
C ALA A 209 -14.94 21.65 -16.24
N ASP A 210 -15.29 22.02 -15.02
CA ASP A 210 -16.57 22.67 -14.69
C ASP A 210 -16.66 24.05 -15.35
N ALA A 211 -15.60 24.85 -15.27
CA ALA A 211 -15.53 26.18 -15.88
C ALA A 211 -15.63 26.10 -17.42
N TYR A 212 -14.91 25.15 -18.04
CA TYR A 212 -14.97 24.89 -19.47
C TYR A 212 -16.39 24.47 -19.89
N SER A 213 -16.97 23.49 -19.19
CA SER A 213 -18.33 23.01 -19.46
C SER A 213 -19.37 24.11 -19.31
N HIS A 214 -19.24 24.95 -18.28
CA HIS A 214 -20.12 26.10 -18.08
C HIS A 214 -19.99 27.11 -19.24
N THR A 215 -18.77 27.41 -19.66
CA THR A 215 -18.50 28.35 -20.76
C THR A 215 -19.10 27.84 -22.07
N THR A 216 -18.81 26.59 -22.45
CA THR A 216 -19.35 25.98 -23.66
C THR A 216 -20.88 25.93 -23.65
N ARG A 217 -21.49 25.64 -22.49
CA ARG A 217 -22.95 25.65 -22.36
C ARG A 217 -23.53 27.05 -22.52
N SER A 218 -22.91 28.05 -21.89
CA SER A 218 -23.34 29.44 -22.00
C SER A 218 -23.25 29.95 -23.45
N GLU A 219 -22.15 29.64 -24.15
CA GLU A 219 -21.96 29.99 -25.55
C GLU A 219 -22.98 29.29 -26.46
N ALA A 220 -23.27 28.01 -26.20
CA ALA A 220 -24.29 27.27 -26.93
C ALA A 220 -25.70 27.82 -26.70
N ASP A 221 -26.05 28.17 -25.46
CA ASP A 221 -27.34 28.77 -25.11
C ASP A 221 -27.50 30.16 -25.76
N GLU A 222 -26.44 30.96 -25.80
CA GLU A 222 -26.42 32.26 -26.49
C GLU A 222 -26.57 32.12 -28.01
N TYR A 223 -25.83 31.17 -28.62
CA TYR A 223 -25.95 30.87 -30.05
C TYR A 223 -27.36 30.37 -30.42
N ALA A 224 -27.95 29.51 -29.59
CA ALA A 224 -29.31 29.04 -29.78
C ALA A 224 -30.33 30.18 -29.66
N ALA A 225 -30.16 31.08 -28.68
CA ALA A 225 -31.03 32.24 -28.48
C ALA A 225 -30.97 33.22 -29.66
N THR A 226 -29.77 33.54 -30.15
CA THR A 226 -29.56 34.42 -31.31
C THR A 226 -30.13 33.81 -32.58
N THR A 227 -29.83 32.54 -32.87
CA THR A 227 -30.40 31.82 -34.02
C THR A 227 -31.93 31.81 -33.99
N LYS A 228 -32.53 31.57 -32.82
CA LYS A 228 -33.98 31.61 -32.64
C LYS A 228 -34.54 33.01 -32.90
N SER A 229 -33.93 34.04 -32.33
CA SER A 229 -34.32 35.45 -32.54
C SER A 229 -34.26 35.84 -34.02
N ASP A 230 -33.19 35.47 -34.72
CA ASP A 230 -33.01 35.76 -36.14
C ASP A 230 -34.04 35.03 -37.00
N ALA A 231 -34.34 33.77 -36.68
CA ALA A 231 -35.38 33.00 -37.35
C ALA A 231 -36.78 33.61 -37.15
N GLU A 232 -37.11 34.04 -35.92
CA GLU A 232 -38.36 34.73 -35.61
C GLU A 232 -38.47 36.07 -36.35
N ALA A 233 -37.39 36.87 -36.36
CA ALA A 233 -37.34 38.13 -37.09
C ALA A 233 -37.47 37.95 -38.61
N HIS A 234 -36.81 36.95 -39.18
CA HIS A 234 -36.93 36.61 -40.59
C HIS A 234 -38.35 36.15 -40.94
N SER A 235 -38.95 35.29 -40.11
CA SER A 235 -40.34 34.85 -40.29
C SER A 235 -41.32 36.02 -40.23
N ALA A 236 -41.16 36.94 -39.27
CA ALA A 236 -42.00 38.12 -39.15
C ALA A 236 -41.90 39.04 -40.39
N ARG A 237 -40.70 39.21 -40.95
CA ARG A 237 -40.51 39.98 -42.21
C ARG A 237 -41.23 39.33 -43.39
N LEU A 238 -41.08 38.01 -43.53
CA LEU A 238 -41.76 37.24 -44.58
C LEU A 238 -43.29 37.37 -44.51
N VAL A 239 -43.86 37.32 -43.30
CA VAL A 239 -45.29 37.54 -43.08
C VAL A 239 -45.68 38.97 -43.47
N ALA A 240 -44.93 39.98 -43.01
CA ALA A 240 -45.22 41.38 -43.34
C ALA A 240 -45.13 41.66 -44.85
N ASP A 241 -44.12 41.12 -45.53
CA ASP A 241 -43.96 41.25 -46.99
C ASP A 241 -45.12 40.59 -47.73
N ALA A 242 -45.56 39.41 -47.28
CA ALA A 242 -46.69 38.71 -47.85
C ALA A 242 -48.01 39.48 -47.64
N GLU A 243 -48.24 40.03 -46.45
CA GLU A 243 -49.40 40.88 -46.14
C GLU A 243 -49.40 42.14 -47.02
N HIS A 244 -48.26 42.80 -47.16
CA HIS A 244 -48.13 43.99 -47.99
C HIS A 244 -48.33 43.69 -49.49
N ALA A 245 -47.84 42.53 -49.97
CA ALA A 245 -48.10 42.07 -51.33
C ALA A 245 -49.59 41.76 -51.55
N ALA A 246 -50.24 41.08 -50.61
CA ALA A 246 -51.66 40.79 -50.67
C ALA A 246 -52.52 42.06 -50.66
N GLN A 247 -52.15 43.05 -49.83
CA GLN A 247 -52.83 44.35 -49.79
C GLN A 247 -52.69 45.07 -51.13
N ARG A 248 -51.48 45.13 -51.70
CA ARG A 248 -51.25 45.74 -53.03
C ARG A 248 -52.09 45.09 -54.12
N ILE A 249 -52.16 43.76 -54.16
CA ILE A 249 -52.98 43.04 -55.14
C ILE A 249 -54.46 43.40 -54.94
N THR A 250 -54.92 43.49 -53.69
CA THR A 250 -56.30 43.86 -53.37
C THR A 250 -56.62 45.29 -53.79
N ASP A 251 -55.72 46.23 -53.53
CA ASP A 251 -55.89 47.64 -53.92
C ASP A 251 -55.89 47.80 -55.44
N GLU A 252 -54.98 47.11 -56.14
CA GLU A 252 -54.89 47.13 -57.61
C GLU A 252 -56.13 46.49 -58.26
N ALA A 253 -56.59 45.36 -57.73
CA ALA A 253 -57.83 44.72 -58.19
C ALA A 253 -59.05 45.62 -57.95
N THR A 254 -59.12 46.31 -56.81
CA THR A 254 -60.20 47.25 -56.49
C THR A 254 -60.18 48.46 -57.42
N ALA A 255 -59.00 49.02 -57.68
CA ALA A 255 -58.82 50.15 -58.59
C ALA A 255 -59.21 49.77 -60.02
N ARG A 256 -58.79 48.59 -60.51
CA ARG A 256 -59.21 48.10 -61.84
C ARG A 256 -60.69 47.80 -61.92
N GLY A 257 -61.28 47.23 -60.87
CA GLY A 257 -62.73 47.04 -60.82
C GLY A 257 -63.50 48.37 -60.93
N ALA A 258 -63.03 49.41 -60.24
CA ALA A 258 -63.62 50.75 -60.31
C ALA A 258 -63.46 51.39 -61.70
N GLU A 259 -62.30 51.23 -62.34
CA GLU A 259 -62.03 51.74 -63.68
C GLU A 259 -62.91 51.07 -64.74
N VAL A 260 -63.00 49.73 -64.71
CA VAL A 260 -63.89 48.98 -65.61
C VAL A 260 -65.35 49.39 -65.42
N THR A 261 -65.78 49.63 -64.18
CA THR A 261 -67.13 50.11 -63.89
C THR A 261 -67.35 51.51 -64.46
N ALA A 262 -66.39 52.43 -64.28
CA ALA A 262 -66.47 53.78 -64.82
C ALA A 262 -66.47 53.81 -66.36
N GLU A 263 -65.67 52.95 -67.00
CA GLU A 263 -65.63 52.81 -68.46
C GLU A 263 -66.95 52.23 -68.99
N ALA A 264 -67.50 51.22 -68.32
CA ALA A 264 -68.81 50.65 -68.67
C ALA A 264 -69.94 51.68 -68.52
N ASP A 265 -69.92 52.50 -67.46
CA ASP A 265 -70.89 53.58 -67.26
C ASP A 265 -70.75 54.68 -68.32
N ALA A 266 -69.52 55.07 -68.67
CA ALA A 266 -69.25 56.05 -69.72
C ALA A 266 -69.72 55.55 -71.09
N TYR A 267 -69.40 54.31 -71.45
CA TYR A 267 -69.86 53.67 -72.67
C TYR A 267 -71.40 53.58 -72.72
N SER A 268 -72.03 53.24 -71.61
CA SER A 268 -73.50 53.20 -71.50
C SER A 268 -74.13 54.58 -71.69
N GLN A 269 -73.55 55.63 -71.12
CA GLN A 269 -74.00 57.01 -71.32
C GLN A 269 -73.82 57.47 -72.76
N ASP A 270 -72.69 57.15 -73.39
CA ASP A 270 -72.39 57.48 -74.78
C ASP A 270 -73.35 56.79 -75.75
N THR A 271 -73.65 55.52 -75.51
CA THR A 271 -74.64 54.75 -76.28
C THR A 271 -76.04 55.36 -76.15
N ARG A 272 -76.46 55.73 -74.93
CA ARG A 272 -77.76 56.39 -74.71
C ARG A 272 -77.82 57.75 -75.42
N ARG A 273 -76.78 58.57 -75.28
CA ARG A 273 -76.69 59.87 -75.95
C ARG A 273 -76.76 59.74 -77.47
N SER A 274 -75.98 58.81 -78.04
CA SER A 274 -75.99 58.55 -79.49
C SER A 274 -77.36 58.05 -79.97
N ALA A 275 -78.04 57.20 -79.18
CA ALA A 275 -79.40 56.75 -79.48
C ALA A 275 -80.43 57.88 -79.41
N ASP A 276 -80.33 58.78 -78.44
CA ASP A 276 -81.17 59.98 -78.32
C ASP A 276 -80.93 60.95 -79.48
N GLU A 277 -79.68 61.20 -79.85
CA GLU A 277 -79.29 62.03 -81.00
C GLU A 277 -79.83 61.44 -82.31
N TYR A 278 -79.64 60.14 -82.54
CA TYR A 278 -80.19 59.43 -83.70
C TYR A 278 -81.72 59.51 -83.74
N SER A 279 -82.38 59.34 -82.59
CA SER A 279 -83.84 59.45 -82.48
C SER A 279 -84.34 60.86 -82.78
N GLN A 280 -83.64 61.89 -82.29
CA GLN A 280 -83.96 63.30 -82.59
C GLN A 280 -83.75 63.61 -84.07
N ALA A 281 -82.64 63.19 -84.66
CA ALA A 281 -82.37 63.36 -86.08
C ALA A 281 -83.43 62.67 -86.96
N THR A 282 -83.83 61.45 -86.58
CA THR A 282 -84.89 60.71 -87.28
C THR A 282 -86.24 61.42 -87.18
N ARG A 283 -86.60 61.93 -85.99
CA ARG A 283 -87.83 62.72 -85.80
C ARG A 283 -87.79 64.03 -86.59
N ALA A 284 -86.69 64.77 -86.54
CA ALA A 284 -86.53 66.01 -87.28
C ALA A 284 -86.61 65.79 -88.80
N GLY A 285 -85.94 64.74 -89.32
CA GLY A 285 -86.05 64.36 -90.72
C GLY A 285 -87.46 63.92 -91.13
N ALA A 286 -88.18 63.22 -90.24
CA ALA A 286 -89.58 62.86 -90.47
C ALA A 286 -90.51 64.10 -90.46
N ASP A 287 -90.29 65.05 -89.55
CA ASP A 287 -91.05 66.30 -89.47
C ASP A 287 -90.78 67.19 -90.70
N GLU A 288 -89.53 67.26 -91.15
CA GLU A 288 -89.14 67.97 -92.38
C GLU A 288 -89.75 67.30 -93.62
N TYR A 289 -89.67 65.97 -93.72
CA TYR A 289 -90.33 65.21 -94.79
C TYR A 289 -91.85 65.41 -94.78
N ALA A 290 -92.47 65.43 -93.60
CA ALA A 290 -93.90 65.72 -93.47
C ALA A 290 -94.24 67.17 -93.86
N ALA A 291 -93.41 68.14 -93.47
CA ALA A 291 -93.57 69.55 -93.81
C ALA A 291 -93.41 69.81 -95.31
N THR A 292 -92.39 69.21 -95.93
CA THR A 292 -92.18 69.24 -97.39
C THR A 292 -93.28 68.52 -98.13
N THR A 293 -93.71 67.34 -97.69
CA THR A 293 -94.87 66.65 -98.28
C THR A 293 -96.14 67.49 -98.16
N LYS A 294 -96.33 68.19 -97.04
CA LYS A 294 -97.47 69.09 -96.86
C LYS A 294 -97.35 70.34 -97.74
N ALA A 295 -96.17 70.95 -97.84
CA ALA A 295 -95.92 72.09 -98.71
C ALA A 295 -96.10 71.69 -100.18
N ASP A 296 -95.56 70.56 -100.62
CA ASP A 296 -95.80 69.98 -101.95
C ASP A 296 -97.28 69.64 -102.15
N ALA A 297 -98.00 69.21 -101.11
CA ALA A 297 -99.43 68.95 -101.19
C ALA A 297 -100.24 70.25 -101.26
N ASP A 298 -99.84 71.30 -100.55
CA ASP A 298 -100.45 72.64 -100.56
C ASP A 298 -100.12 73.35 -101.90
N ASP A 299 -98.90 73.21 -102.41
CA ASP A 299 -98.46 73.68 -103.73
C ASP A 299 -99.12 72.87 -104.84
N ARG A 300 -99.27 71.54 -104.69
CA ARG A 300 -100.09 70.73 -105.60
C ARG A 300 -101.57 71.06 -105.47
N ALA A 301 -102.08 71.44 -104.31
CA ALA A 301 -103.47 71.87 -104.16
C ALA A 301 -103.67 73.25 -104.80
N ALA A 302 -102.73 74.18 -104.62
CA ALA A 302 -102.71 75.48 -105.27
C ALA A 302 -102.51 75.36 -106.78
N ALA A 303 -101.61 74.48 -107.22
CA ALA A 303 -101.44 74.10 -108.61
C ALA A 303 -102.64 73.32 -109.12
N THR A 304 -103.34 72.51 -108.33
CA THR A 304 -104.59 71.85 -108.76
C THR A 304 -105.75 72.82 -108.81
N VAL A 305 -105.75 73.92 -108.03
CA VAL A 305 -106.73 75.00 -108.16
C VAL A 305 -106.40 75.86 -109.38
N ALA A 306 -105.14 76.27 -109.56
CA ALA A 306 -104.68 77.02 -110.73
C ALA A 306 -104.82 76.20 -112.01
N THR A 307 -104.46 74.92 -111.97
CA THR A 307 -104.72 73.93 -113.00
C THR A 307 -106.18 73.53 -113.01
N ALA A 308 -107.06 73.64 -112.01
CA ALA A 308 -108.51 73.42 -112.22
C ALA A 308 -109.14 74.62 -112.93
N ASP A 309 -108.61 75.82 -112.72
CA ASP A 309 -108.95 77.03 -113.45
C ASP A 309 -108.39 76.98 -114.89
N GLU A 310 -107.20 76.39 -115.09
CA GLU A 310 -106.55 76.21 -116.41
C GLU A 310 -107.03 74.93 -117.15
N TYR A 311 -107.32 73.83 -116.46
CA TYR A 311 -107.92 72.56 -116.93
C TYR A 311 -109.41 72.77 -117.23
N SER A 312 -110.11 73.72 -116.58
CA SER A 312 -111.39 74.20 -117.14
C SER A 312 -111.23 74.77 -118.56
N GLN A 313 -110.04 75.23 -118.95
CA GLN A 313 -109.68 75.59 -120.32
C GLN A 313 -109.07 74.41 -121.12
N THR A 314 -108.19 73.58 -120.57
CA THR A 314 -107.47 72.50 -121.29
C THR A 314 -108.11 71.10 -121.25
N THR A 315 -109.05 70.79 -120.34
CA THR A 315 -109.93 69.58 -120.38
C THR A 315 -110.83 69.57 -121.60
N ARG A 316 -110.96 70.72 -122.29
CA ARG A 316 -111.59 70.74 -123.61
C ARG A 316 -110.69 70.23 -124.73
N GLU A 317 -109.38 70.15 -124.53
CA GLU A 317 -108.45 69.98 -125.65
C GLU A 317 -107.59 68.72 -125.57
N GLU A 318 -107.29 68.17 -124.39
CA GLU A 318 -106.32 67.06 -124.29
C GLU A 318 -106.76 65.95 -123.33
N ALA A 319 -108.07 65.65 -123.34
CA ALA A 319 -108.66 64.40 -122.85
C ALA A 319 -108.25 63.17 -123.68
N ASP A 320 -107.32 63.33 -124.62
CA ASP A 320 -106.84 62.29 -125.51
C ASP A 320 -105.31 62.31 -125.53
N SER A 321 -104.69 61.13 -125.52
CA SER A 321 -103.42 60.84 -126.22
C SER A 321 -102.12 60.61 -125.42
N TYR A 322 -102.03 60.79 -124.10
CA TYR A 322 -100.79 60.41 -123.37
C TYR A 322 -101.02 59.53 -122.14
N ALA A 323 -101.44 58.30 -122.41
CA ALA A 323 -100.47 57.22 -122.35
C ALA A 323 -100.06 56.91 -120.90
N GLU A 324 -100.69 55.94 -120.24
CA GLU A 324 -100.61 54.51 -120.58
C GLU A 324 -99.17 53.94 -120.54
N ALA A 325 -98.10 54.74 -120.33
CA ALA A 325 -96.74 54.26 -120.51
C ALA A 325 -95.85 54.21 -119.25
N THR A 326 -96.23 54.78 -118.09
CA THR A 326 -95.21 55.15 -117.08
C THR A 326 -95.47 54.72 -115.64
N ARG A 327 -95.83 53.46 -115.34
CA ARG A 327 -95.53 52.94 -113.98
C ARG A 327 -95.36 51.45 -113.77
N THR A 328 -95.32 50.68 -114.85
CA THR A 328 -94.87 49.29 -114.89
C THR A 328 -93.43 49.10 -114.36
N ASP A 329 -92.66 50.16 -114.11
CA ASP A 329 -91.29 50.11 -113.58
C ASP A 329 -91.16 50.17 -112.03
N GLY A 330 -92.26 50.33 -111.29
CA GLY A 330 -92.24 50.58 -109.84
C GLY A 330 -91.97 49.36 -108.94
N GLU A 331 -92.14 48.13 -109.43
CA GLU A 331 -92.19 46.94 -108.56
C GLU A 331 -90.86 46.16 -108.44
N SER A 332 -89.83 46.46 -109.24
CA SER A 332 -88.60 45.63 -109.27
C SER A 332 -87.46 46.09 -108.33
N TYR A 333 -87.55 47.25 -107.68
CA TYR A 333 -86.46 47.80 -106.84
C TYR A 333 -86.55 47.37 -105.36
N ALA A 334 -87.76 47.08 -104.86
CA ALA A 334 -88.01 46.77 -103.45
C ALA A 334 -87.45 45.39 -102.99
N ALA A 335 -87.15 44.47 -103.92
CA ALA A 335 -86.75 43.11 -103.60
C ALA A 335 -85.24 42.90 -103.32
N ARG A 336 -84.35 43.85 -103.71
CA ARG A 336 -82.89 43.71 -103.52
C ARG A 336 -82.38 44.21 -102.16
N LEU A 337 -83.04 45.20 -101.56
CA LEU A 337 -82.53 45.88 -100.37
C LEU A 337 -82.57 45.04 -99.07
N VAL A 338 -83.45 44.03 -99.00
CA VAL A 338 -83.65 43.20 -97.80
C VAL A 338 -82.69 41.99 -97.75
N ALA A 339 -82.08 41.62 -98.87
CA ALA A 339 -81.17 40.47 -98.94
C ALA A 339 -79.74 40.81 -98.49
N ASP A 340 -79.25 42.01 -98.79
CA ASP A 340 -77.88 42.42 -98.47
C ASP A 340 -77.70 42.72 -96.95
N ALA A 341 -78.71 43.28 -96.29
CA ALA A 341 -78.67 43.63 -94.86
C ALA A 341 -78.63 42.41 -93.90
N ARG A 342 -78.98 41.20 -94.38
CA ARG A 342 -78.92 39.97 -93.57
C ARG A 342 -77.59 39.23 -93.66
N SER A 343 -76.80 39.46 -94.71
CA SER A 343 -75.51 38.78 -94.92
C SER A 343 -74.40 39.41 -94.05
N GLU A 344 -74.44 40.73 -93.89
CA GLU A 344 -73.42 41.51 -93.18
C GLU A 344 -73.54 41.41 -91.65
N ALA A 345 -74.76 41.25 -91.13
CA ALA A 345 -75.02 41.05 -89.70
C ALA A 345 -74.54 39.68 -89.18
N GLN A 346 -74.46 38.65 -90.04
CA GLN A 346 -74.03 37.30 -89.66
C GLN A 346 -72.49 37.18 -89.55
N GLN A 347 -71.74 37.87 -90.43
CA GLN A 347 -70.27 37.89 -90.42
C GLN A 347 -69.67 38.49 -89.14
N ILE A 348 -70.32 39.50 -88.56
CA ILE A 348 -69.85 40.21 -87.36
C ILE A 348 -69.99 39.35 -86.08
N THR A 349 -71.03 38.50 -86.00
CA THR A 349 -71.24 37.57 -84.87
C THR A 349 -70.29 36.38 -84.87
N ASP A 350 -69.85 35.90 -86.04
CA ASP A 350 -68.96 34.74 -86.14
C ASP A 350 -67.49 35.11 -85.85
N GLU A 351 -67.04 36.32 -86.19
CA GLU A 351 -65.69 36.82 -85.86
C GLU A 351 -65.52 37.16 -84.36
N ALA A 352 -66.57 37.66 -83.71
CA ALA A 352 -66.56 37.96 -82.27
C ALA A 352 -66.46 36.68 -81.40
N ALA A 353 -67.10 35.58 -81.83
CA ALA A 353 -67.03 34.30 -81.14
C ALA A 353 -65.66 33.60 -81.30
N ALA A 354 -65.00 33.76 -82.45
CA ALA A 354 -63.66 33.19 -82.71
C ALA A 354 -62.56 33.86 -81.88
N ARG A 355 -62.61 35.19 -81.71
CA ARG A 355 -61.64 35.95 -80.89
C ARG A 355 -61.77 35.70 -79.39
N ALA A 356 -62.98 35.45 -78.88
CA ALA A 356 -63.20 35.09 -77.47
C ALA A 356 -62.65 33.69 -77.12
N ALA A 357 -62.71 32.74 -78.06
CA ALA A 357 -62.15 31.39 -77.87
C ALA A 357 -60.61 31.35 -77.87
N GLU A 358 -59.96 32.20 -78.68
CA GLU A 358 -58.50 32.30 -78.78
C GLU A 358 -57.86 32.88 -77.51
N VAL A 359 -58.46 33.93 -76.93
CA VAL A 359 -57.99 34.57 -75.68
C VAL A 359 -58.16 33.64 -74.46
N THR A 360 -59.20 32.79 -74.47
CA THR A 360 -59.44 31.82 -73.39
C THR A 360 -58.43 30.65 -73.45
N ALA A 361 -58.05 30.21 -74.65
CA ALA A 361 -57.04 29.16 -74.85
C ALA A 361 -55.61 29.60 -74.49
N GLU A 362 -55.26 30.87 -74.71
CA GLU A 362 -53.96 31.45 -74.32
C GLU A 362 -53.83 31.61 -72.78
N ALA A 363 -54.90 32.01 -72.10
CA ALA A 363 -54.94 32.14 -70.64
C ALA A 363 -54.82 30.78 -69.91
N ASP A 364 -55.42 29.72 -70.46
CA ASP A 364 -55.31 28.35 -69.91
C ASP A 364 -53.92 27.74 -70.14
N ALA A 365 -53.28 28.01 -71.29
CA ALA A 365 -51.92 27.55 -71.59
C ALA A 365 -50.87 28.19 -70.69
N TYR A 366 -50.99 29.49 -70.39
CA TYR A 366 -50.11 30.20 -69.44
C TYR A 366 -50.28 29.70 -67.99
N SER A 367 -51.52 29.41 -67.59
CA SER A 367 -51.85 28.88 -66.26
C SER A 367 -51.33 27.45 -66.03
N GLN A 368 -51.32 26.60 -67.06
CA GLN A 368 -50.72 25.25 -66.97
C GLN A 368 -49.19 25.28 -66.95
N ALA A 369 -48.54 26.15 -67.74
CA ALA A 369 -47.08 26.29 -67.75
C ALA A 369 -46.53 26.76 -66.39
N THR A 370 -47.22 27.71 -65.74
CA THR A 370 -46.84 28.23 -64.42
C THR A 370 -46.98 27.19 -63.31
N ARG A 371 -48.00 26.31 -63.39
CA ARG A 371 -48.20 25.21 -62.43
C ARG A 371 -47.15 24.10 -62.59
N SER A 372 -46.83 23.73 -63.83
CA SER A 372 -45.78 22.72 -64.15
C SER A 372 -44.38 23.14 -63.69
N ASP A 373 -44.00 24.41 -63.91
CA ASP A 373 -42.72 24.98 -63.44
C ASP A 373 -42.66 25.10 -61.90
N GLY A 374 -43.79 25.39 -61.24
CA GLY A 374 -43.90 25.41 -59.78
C GLY A 374 -43.78 24.02 -59.14
N GLU A 375 -44.43 23.00 -59.71
CA GLU A 375 -44.33 21.61 -59.24
C GLU A 375 -42.93 21.02 -59.46
N ALA A 376 -42.27 21.32 -60.58
CA ALA A 376 -40.90 20.91 -60.85
C ALA A 376 -39.88 21.53 -59.88
N ARG A 377 -40.05 22.80 -59.50
CA ARG A 377 -39.21 23.47 -58.50
C ARG A 377 -39.46 22.96 -57.08
N ALA A 378 -40.72 22.66 -56.72
CA ALA A 378 -41.04 22.05 -55.43
C ALA A 378 -40.44 20.64 -55.30
N ALA A 379 -40.50 19.82 -56.36
CA ALA A 379 -39.89 18.49 -56.38
C ALA A 379 -38.35 18.57 -56.24
N ALA A 380 -37.68 19.47 -56.96
CA ALA A 380 -36.23 19.65 -56.91
C ALA A 380 -35.73 20.11 -55.52
N VAL A 381 -36.47 21.00 -54.85
CA VAL A 381 -36.14 21.44 -53.47
C VAL A 381 -36.33 20.30 -52.47
N THR A 382 -37.35 19.46 -52.66
CA THR A 382 -37.59 18.30 -51.79
C THR A 382 -36.51 17.22 -51.97
N GLU A 383 -36.09 16.98 -53.21
CA GLU A 383 -35.00 16.05 -53.55
C GLU A 383 -33.66 16.53 -52.97
N GLN A 384 -33.30 17.80 -53.16
CA GLN A 384 -32.11 18.41 -52.54
C GLN A 384 -32.14 18.37 -51.01
N ALA A 385 -33.30 18.58 -50.38
CA ALA A 385 -33.44 18.47 -48.93
C ALA A 385 -33.25 17.03 -48.44
N THR A 386 -33.73 16.02 -49.19
CA THR A 386 -33.53 14.61 -48.86
C THR A 386 -32.09 14.15 -49.06
N GLU A 387 -31.41 14.60 -50.11
CA GLU A 387 -29.99 14.31 -50.34
C GLU A 387 -29.09 14.98 -49.29
N ALA A 388 -29.38 16.24 -48.92
CA ALA A 388 -28.65 16.94 -47.86
C ALA A 388 -28.86 16.27 -46.49
N ALA A 389 -30.07 15.81 -46.18
CA ALA A 389 -30.36 15.05 -44.95
C ALA A 389 -29.75 13.64 -44.95
N ALA A 390 -29.55 13.02 -46.11
CA ALA A 390 -28.83 11.75 -46.25
C ALA A 390 -27.31 11.94 -46.13
N ALA A 391 -26.76 12.99 -46.73
CA ALA A 391 -25.36 13.36 -46.63
C ALA A 391 -24.96 13.74 -45.18
N GLY A 392 -25.83 14.49 -44.49
CA GLY A 392 -25.64 14.84 -43.07
C GLY A 392 -25.66 13.60 -42.16
N ARG A 393 -26.56 12.64 -42.40
CA ARG A 393 -26.59 11.36 -41.66
C ARG A 393 -25.37 10.49 -41.92
N ALA A 394 -24.95 10.37 -43.18
CA ALA A 394 -23.75 9.62 -43.56
C ALA A 394 -22.43 10.26 -43.09
N ALA A 395 -22.41 11.59 -42.88
CA ALA A 395 -21.29 12.29 -42.26
C ALA A 395 -21.25 12.04 -40.74
N ALA A 396 -22.40 12.16 -40.07
CA ALA A 396 -22.53 11.88 -38.64
C ALA A 396 -22.20 10.42 -38.27
N GLU A 397 -22.59 9.44 -39.10
CA GLU A 397 -22.23 8.03 -38.91
C GLU A 397 -20.72 7.78 -39.10
N ARG A 398 -20.09 8.42 -40.09
CA ARG A 398 -18.63 8.31 -40.29
C ARG A 398 -17.85 8.91 -39.12
N GLU A 399 -18.32 10.02 -38.57
CA GLU A 399 -17.71 10.67 -37.42
C GLU A 399 -17.92 9.85 -36.13
N ALA A 400 -19.12 9.29 -35.94
CA ALA A 400 -19.40 8.37 -34.83
C ALA A 400 -18.55 7.08 -34.90
N ASP A 401 -18.32 6.53 -36.10
CA ASP A 401 -17.45 5.38 -36.30
C ASP A 401 -15.96 5.72 -36.13
N ALA A 402 -15.53 6.92 -36.53
CA ALA A 402 -14.17 7.41 -36.28
C ALA A 402 -13.90 7.56 -34.77
N ILE A 403 -14.85 8.10 -34.00
CA ILE A 403 -14.76 8.23 -32.55
C ILE A 403 -14.76 6.84 -31.88
N ARG A 404 -15.63 5.92 -32.31
CA ARG A 404 -15.65 4.54 -31.78
C ARG A 404 -14.36 3.76 -32.09
N SER A 405 -13.78 3.98 -33.26
CA SER A 405 -12.50 3.42 -33.69
C SER A 405 -11.34 3.95 -32.84
N ALA A 406 -11.27 5.27 -32.66
CA ALA A 406 -10.26 5.92 -31.81
C ALA A 406 -10.36 5.43 -30.35
N ALA A 407 -11.57 5.41 -29.78
CA ALA A 407 -11.79 4.93 -28.41
C ALA A 407 -11.41 3.44 -28.23
N ARG A 408 -11.62 2.59 -29.24
CA ARG A 408 -11.16 1.19 -29.21
C ARG A 408 -9.63 1.09 -29.27
N ASN A 409 -8.98 1.85 -30.14
CA ASN A 409 -7.52 1.86 -30.24
C ASN A 409 -6.87 2.38 -28.95
N ASP A 410 -7.42 3.43 -28.34
CA ASP A 410 -6.94 3.97 -27.07
C ASP A 410 -7.12 2.94 -25.93
N ALA A 411 -8.28 2.25 -25.89
CA ALA A 411 -8.52 1.19 -24.91
C ALA A 411 -7.57 -0.02 -25.09
N ASP A 412 -7.26 -0.40 -26.33
CA ASP A 412 -6.31 -1.47 -26.63
C ASP A 412 -4.86 -1.05 -26.35
N GLN A 413 -4.50 0.22 -26.58
CA GLN A 413 -3.20 0.77 -26.14
C GLN A 413 -3.08 0.76 -24.62
N LEU A 414 -4.10 1.24 -23.89
CA LEU A 414 -4.10 1.23 -22.42
C LEU A 414 -3.96 -0.19 -21.88
N ARG A 415 -4.64 -1.16 -22.51
CA ARG A 415 -4.57 -2.57 -22.13
C ARG A 415 -3.19 -3.16 -22.44
N GLY A 416 -2.57 -2.79 -23.57
CA GLY A 416 -1.21 -3.17 -23.92
C GLY A 416 -0.15 -2.57 -22.99
N ASP A 417 -0.31 -1.32 -22.58
CA ASP A 417 0.57 -0.65 -21.63
C ASP A 417 0.43 -1.22 -20.22
N ALA A 418 -0.79 -1.48 -19.77
CA ALA A 418 -1.04 -2.16 -18.49
C ALA A 418 -0.44 -3.58 -18.47
N GLN A 419 -0.49 -4.31 -19.59
CA GLN A 419 0.13 -5.62 -19.73
C GLN A 419 1.67 -5.54 -19.72
N ARG A 420 2.26 -4.55 -20.39
CA ARG A 420 3.72 -4.31 -20.36
C ARG A 420 4.20 -3.93 -18.96
N TYR A 421 3.47 -3.06 -18.27
CA TYR A 421 3.77 -2.66 -16.90
C TYR A 421 3.65 -3.83 -15.92
N ALA A 422 2.59 -4.66 -16.05
CA ALA A 422 2.44 -5.88 -15.27
C ALA A 422 3.53 -6.93 -15.56
N ALA A 423 4.00 -7.03 -16.80
CA ALA A 423 5.12 -7.89 -17.17
C ALA A 423 6.44 -7.39 -16.56
N GLN A 424 6.73 -6.08 -16.63
CA GLN A 424 7.89 -5.49 -15.97
C GLN A 424 7.87 -5.67 -14.46
N LEU A 425 6.71 -5.52 -13.83
CA LEU A 425 6.56 -5.72 -12.37
C LEU A 425 6.78 -7.19 -11.98
N ARG A 426 6.31 -8.14 -12.80
CA ARG A 426 6.59 -9.58 -12.61
C ARG A 426 8.06 -9.90 -12.81
N GLU A 427 8.68 -9.37 -13.84
CA GLU A 427 10.11 -9.58 -14.10
C GLU A 427 10.97 -9.01 -12.96
N GLN A 428 10.64 -7.82 -12.45
CA GLN A 428 11.30 -7.25 -11.28
C GLN A 428 11.07 -8.09 -10.01
N ALA A 429 9.86 -8.60 -9.80
CA ALA A 429 9.56 -9.49 -8.67
C ALA A 429 10.30 -10.83 -8.79
N GLU A 430 10.46 -11.35 -10.00
CA GLU A 430 11.17 -12.61 -10.28
C GLU A 430 12.69 -12.43 -10.15
N GLN A 431 13.23 -11.27 -10.55
CA GLN A 431 14.62 -10.88 -10.29
C GLN A 431 14.89 -10.70 -8.80
N GLN A 432 13.98 -10.08 -8.05
CA GLN A 432 14.11 -9.95 -6.59
C GLN A 432 13.97 -11.30 -5.87
N ALA A 433 13.07 -12.17 -6.33
CA ALA A 433 12.91 -13.53 -5.81
C ALA A 433 14.14 -14.39 -6.11
N SER A 434 14.73 -14.28 -7.30
CA SER A 434 15.97 -14.98 -7.67
C SER A 434 17.16 -14.48 -6.87
N ALA A 435 17.29 -13.16 -6.67
CA ALA A 435 18.33 -12.58 -5.82
C ALA A 435 18.16 -12.98 -4.34
N ALA A 436 16.93 -13.06 -3.84
CA ALA A 436 16.64 -13.56 -2.49
C ALA A 436 16.97 -15.06 -2.35
N ALA A 437 16.65 -15.87 -3.35
CA ALA A 437 16.97 -17.30 -3.38
C ALA A 437 18.48 -17.55 -3.44
N GLN A 438 19.22 -16.77 -4.23
CA GLN A 438 20.69 -16.85 -4.29
C GLN A 438 21.34 -16.44 -2.96
N ARG A 439 20.81 -15.41 -2.28
CA ARG A 439 21.28 -15.02 -0.93
C ARG A 439 20.95 -16.06 0.13
N ALA A 440 19.80 -16.71 0.03
CA ALA A 440 19.44 -17.81 0.92
C ALA A 440 20.38 -19.01 0.70
N ALA A 441 20.66 -19.38 -0.56
CA ALA A 441 21.59 -20.45 -0.89
C ALA A 441 23.03 -20.15 -0.46
N SER A 442 23.50 -18.90 -0.59
CA SER A 442 24.83 -18.51 -0.09
C SER A 442 24.90 -18.53 1.44
N ALA A 443 23.85 -18.09 2.12
CA ALA A 443 23.77 -18.15 3.59
C ALA A 443 23.67 -19.59 4.11
N GLU A 444 22.99 -20.49 3.39
CA GLU A 444 22.96 -21.93 3.71
C GLU A 444 24.34 -22.56 3.52
N HIS A 445 25.06 -22.24 2.45
CA HIS A 445 26.41 -22.75 2.22
C HIS A 445 27.42 -22.25 3.27
N GLU A 446 27.37 -20.96 3.64
CA GLU A 446 28.17 -20.40 4.72
C GLU A 446 27.83 -21.02 6.09
N ALA A 447 26.55 -21.32 6.35
CA ALA A 447 26.13 -22.00 7.57
C ALA A 447 26.60 -23.46 7.62
N GLU A 448 26.62 -24.17 6.49
CA GLU A 448 27.19 -25.51 6.36
C GLU A 448 28.71 -25.52 6.56
N GLU A 449 29.44 -24.56 5.97
CA GLU A 449 30.88 -24.40 6.20
C GLU A 449 31.19 -24.08 7.67
N PHE A 450 30.43 -23.18 8.29
CA PHE A 450 30.58 -22.87 9.71
C PHE A 450 30.26 -24.08 10.60
N ALA A 451 29.24 -24.87 10.25
CA ALA A 451 28.92 -26.11 10.96
C ALA A 451 30.02 -27.17 10.81
N ALA A 452 30.67 -27.26 9.65
CA ALA A 452 31.81 -28.14 9.41
C ALA A 452 33.03 -27.71 10.24
N GLN A 453 33.35 -26.42 10.29
CA GLN A 453 34.43 -25.88 11.13
C GLN A 453 34.17 -26.10 12.63
N VAL A 454 32.93 -25.94 13.09
CA VAL A 454 32.55 -26.24 14.48
C VAL A 454 32.67 -27.74 14.78
N ALA A 455 32.37 -28.62 13.82
CA ALA A 455 32.55 -30.06 13.98
C ALA A 455 34.04 -30.44 14.05
N GLU A 456 34.88 -29.82 13.23
CA GLU A 456 36.34 -30.00 13.23
C GLU A 456 36.96 -29.55 14.56
N HIS A 457 36.64 -28.35 15.05
CA HIS A 457 37.11 -27.88 16.35
C HIS A 457 36.59 -28.74 17.53
N ARG A 458 35.41 -29.34 17.41
CA ARG A 458 34.93 -30.31 18.42
C ARG A 458 35.75 -31.60 18.40
N THR A 459 36.15 -32.09 17.23
CA THR A 459 37.05 -33.26 17.13
C THR A 459 38.44 -32.94 17.67
N GLU A 460 39.02 -31.78 17.34
CA GLU A 460 40.31 -31.33 17.87
C GLU A 460 40.27 -31.17 19.40
N LEU A 461 39.19 -30.61 19.94
CA LEU A 461 38.98 -30.48 21.38
C LEU A 461 38.84 -31.86 22.04
N ALA A 462 38.18 -32.82 21.40
CA ALA A 462 38.05 -34.18 21.91
C ALA A 462 39.40 -34.92 21.91
N GLU A 463 40.22 -34.72 20.89
CA GLU A 463 41.58 -35.25 20.82
C GLU A 463 42.50 -34.59 21.85
N ALA A 464 42.41 -33.27 22.02
CA ALA A 464 43.15 -32.54 23.06
C ALA A 464 42.77 -33.00 24.47
N LYS A 465 41.47 -33.27 24.71
CA LYS A 465 41.00 -33.86 25.97
C LYS A 465 41.54 -35.27 26.18
N ARG A 466 41.56 -36.12 25.15
CA ARG A 466 42.15 -37.47 25.25
C ARG A 466 43.65 -37.40 25.58
N ARG A 467 44.41 -36.55 24.90
CA ARG A 467 45.84 -36.33 25.19
C ARG A 467 46.06 -35.81 26.61
N LEU A 468 45.20 -34.91 27.11
CA LEU A 468 45.27 -34.44 28.48
C LEU A 468 45.00 -35.58 29.48
N THR A 469 44.01 -36.42 29.21
CA THR A 469 43.70 -37.60 30.05
C THR A 469 44.86 -38.61 30.04
N GLU A 470 45.47 -38.88 28.89
CA GLU A 470 46.66 -39.74 28.78
C GLU A 470 47.86 -39.15 29.54
N LEU A 471 48.09 -37.85 29.47
CA LEU A 471 49.15 -37.18 30.24
C LEU A 471 48.88 -37.22 31.75
N ILE A 472 47.62 -37.08 32.17
CA ILE A 472 47.23 -37.23 33.58
C ILE A 472 47.47 -38.66 34.05
N ALA A 473 47.07 -39.66 33.26
CA ALA A 473 47.30 -41.07 33.58
C ALA A 473 48.80 -41.41 33.66
N ARG A 474 49.59 -40.94 32.68
CA ARG A 474 51.04 -41.13 32.68
C ARG A 474 51.72 -40.47 33.88
N ARG A 475 51.30 -39.26 34.26
CA ARG A 475 51.78 -38.60 35.49
C ARG A 475 51.42 -39.39 36.75
N GLN A 476 50.23 -39.99 36.79
CA GLN A 476 49.81 -40.83 37.91
C GLN A 476 50.60 -42.14 37.98
N GLU A 477 50.90 -42.78 36.85
CA GLU A 477 51.78 -43.95 36.78
C GLU A 477 53.22 -43.59 37.20
N GLU A 478 53.77 -42.47 36.71
CA GLU A 478 55.08 -41.97 37.13
C GLU A 478 55.09 -41.63 38.64
N SER A 479 54.02 -41.05 39.18
CA SER A 479 53.87 -40.81 40.62
C SER A 479 53.79 -42.12 41.42
N TYR A 480 53.10 -43.13 40.91
CA TYR A 480 53.00 -44.45 41.53
C TYR A 480 54.34 -45.19 41.52
N GLU A 481 55.10 -45.10 40.42
CA GLU A 481 56.46 -45.65 40.33
C GLU A 481 57.46 -44.90 41.23
N VAL A 482 57.32 -43.58 41.38
CA VAL A 482 58.12 -42.81 42.36
C VAL A 482 57.79 -43.22 43.80
N GLU A 483 56.50 -43.37 44.15
CA GLU A 483 56.11 -43.86 45.48
C GLU A 483 56.56 -45.30 45.74
N ARG A 484 56.57 -46.15 44.71
CA ARG A 484 57.09 -47.51 44.78
C ARG A 484 58.60 -47.52 44.99
N ALA A 485 59.35 -46.74 44.21
CA ALA A 485 60.80 -46.60 44.37
C ALA A 485 61.17 -46.02 45.75
N GLN A 486 60.37 -45.10 46.28
CA GLN A 486 60.53 -44.57 47.64
C GLN A 486 60.26 -45.63 48.72
N ARG A 487 59.27 -46.50 48.53
CA ARG A 487 59.02 -47.66 49.41
C ARG A 487 60.15 -48.69 49.33
N GLU A 488 60.62 -49.03 48.14
CA GLU A 488 61.76 -49.95 47.97
C GLU A 488 63.06 -49.36 48.56
N LEU A 489 63.28 -48.04 48.46
CA LEU A 489 64.37 -47.35 49.15
C LEU A 489 64.21 -47.34 50.68
N SER A 490 62.99 -47.20 51.20
CA SER A 490 62.71 -47.31 52.64
C SER A 490 62.98 -48.72 53.14
N GLU A 491 62.53 -49.74 52.41
CA GLU A 491 62.76 -51.15 52.77
C GLU A 491 64.23 -51.53 52.69
N LEU A 492 64.97 -51.04 51.68
CA LEU A 492 66.42 -51.21 51.59
C LEU A 492 67.16 -50.45 52.71
N SER A 493 66.69 -49.26 53.09
CA SER A 493 67.23 -48.52 54.24
C SER A 493 67.01 -49.27 55.56
N ASP A 494 65.81 -49.81 55.77
CA ASP A 494 65.47 -50.60 56.95
C ASP A 494 66.27 -51.92 56.99
N GLN A 495 66.46 -52.58 55.85
CA GLN A 495 67.32 -53.77 55.72
C GLN A 495 68.79 -53.44 56.00
N LEU A 496 69.29 -52.29 55.54
CA LEU A 496 70.67 -51.86 55.77
C LEU A 496 70.89 -51.41 57.23
N GLU A 497 69.86 -50.89 57.90
CA GLU A 497 69.85 -50.67 59.35
C GLU A 497 69.76 -51.99 60.15
N GLU A 498 68.98 -52.96 59.69
CA GLU A 498 68.93 -54.31 60.29
C GLU A 498 70.24 -55.07 60.09
N GLU A 499 70.88 -54.98 58.93
CA GLU A 499 72.21 -55.54 58.69
C GLU A 499 73.29 -54.82 59.51
N ARG A 500 73.18 -53.49 59.70
CA ARG A 500 74.06 -52.76 60.64
C ARG A 500 73.80 -53.17 62.08
N ARG A 501 72.57 -53.41 62.50
CA ARG A 501 72.24 -53.95 63.84
C ARG A 501 72.72 -55.40 63.99
N ALA A 502 72.62 -56.22 62.95
CA ALA A 502 73.10 -57.60 62.93
C ALA A 502 74.63 -57.66 62.92
N HIS A 503 75.31 -56.78 62.18
CA HIS A 503 76.76 -56.64 62.17
C HIS A 503 77.26 -56.08 63.52
N HIS A 504 76.58 -55.09 64.11
CA HIS A 504 76.91 -54.56 65.44
C HIS A 504 76.63 -55.56 66.56
N SER A 505 75.67 -56.49 66.39
CA SER A 505 75.44 -57.62 67.32
C SER A 505 76.41 -58.79 67.13
N ARG A 506 77.05 -58.91 65.95
CA ARG A 506 78.08 -59.92 65.66
C ARG A 506 79.50 -59.44 65.98
N THR A 507 79.75 -58.13 66.07
CA THR A 507 81.08 -57.59 66.40
C THR A 507 81.32 -57.31 67.89
N THR A 508 80.35 -57.57 68.78
CA THR A 508 80.51 -57.46 70.26
C THR A 508 80.58 -58.81 70.99
N ALA A 509 80.88 -59.92 70.30
CA ALA A 509 80.95 -61.27 70.91
C ALA A 509 82.16 -62.13 70.52
N ALA A 510 83.21 -61.57 69.91
CA ALA A 510 84.47 -62.30 69.70
C ALA A 510 85.66 -61.34 69.62
N ASP A 511 85.94 -60.69 70.75
CA ASP A 511 87.24 -60.12 71.02
C ASP A 511 88.17 -61.27 71.45
N GLY A 512 89.18 -61.56 70.61
CA GLY A 512 89.98 -62.76 70.78
C GLY A 512 91.04 -62.94 69.70
N GLN A 513 92.08 -62.12 69.79
CA GLN A 513 93.45 -62.41 69.35
C GLN A 513 93.87 -62.13 67.89
N LEU A 514 94.78 -61.14 67.83
CA LEU A 514 96.10 -61.19 67.20
C LEU A 514 96.25 -60.79 65.71
N THR A 515 97.01 -59.69 65.58
CA THR A 515 98.19 -59.50 64.69
C THR A 515 98.01 -58.94 63.28
N SER A 516 98.56 -57.72 63.15
CA SER A 516 99.56 -57.27 62.17
C SER A 516 99.17 -57.06 60.69
N GLY A 517 99.39 -55.83 60.23
CA GLY A 517 100.30 -55.58 59.10
C GLY A 517 99.72 -54.99 57.82
N GLY A 518 100.34 -53.90 57.35
CA GLY A 518 100.38 -53.40 55.96
C GLY A 518 99.18 -52.55 55.56
N ASP A 519 99.34 -51.28 55.18
CA ASP A 519 99.87 -50.80 53.86
C ASP A 519 98.93 -51.26 52.73
N GLU A 520 98.43 -50.48 51.79
CA GLU A 520 98.82 -49.22 51.15
C GLU A 520 97.67 -48.90 50.17
N GLU A 521 97.54 -47.62 49.77
CA GLU A 521 97.10 -47.16 48.43
C GLU A 521 95.70 -47.61 47.89
N GLU A 522 94.97 -46.92 47.02
CA GLU A 522 95.18 -45.80 46.11
C GLU A 522 93.78 -45.39 45.59
N SER A 523 93.69 -44.17 45.05
CA SER A 523 92.98 -43.81 43.80
C SER A 523 91.50 -44.20 43.63
N GLY A 524 90.56 -43.32 43.38
CA GLY A 524 90.56 -42.25 42.38
C GLY A 524 89.08 -42.00 42.04
N ALA A 525 88.64 -40.75 42.11
CA ALA A 525 88.45 -39.90 40.94
C ALA A 525 87.19 -40.20 40.11
N ALA A 526 86.26 -39.25 40.26
CA ALA A 526 85.71 -38.46 39.16
C ALA A 526 84.53 -39.01 38.32
N ALA A 527 83.52 -38.14 38.25
CA ALA A 527 83.03 -37.50 37.04
C ALA A 527 81.61 -37.85 36.54
N LYS A 528 80.84 -36.76 36.47
CA LYS A 528 80.09 -36.24 35.31
C LYS A 528 78.64 -36.69 35.08
N LEU A 529 77.79 -35.64 35.01
CA LEU A 529 76.81 -35.29 33.96
C LEU A 529 75.72 -36.35 33.69
N ARG A 530 74.42 -36.03 33.75
CA ARG A 530 73.75 -34.91 33.08
C ARG A 530 72.34 -34.73 33.65
#